data_AF-A0A9Q0H797-F1
#
_entry.id   AF-A0A9Q0H797-F1
#
_cell.length_a   1.000
_cell.length_b   1.000
_cell.length_c   1.000
_cell.angle_alpha   90.00
_cell.angle_beta   90.00
_cell.angle_gamma   90.00
#
_symmetry.space_group_name_H-M   'P 1'
#
loop_
_entity.id
_entity.type
_entity.pdbx_description
1 polymer ?
#
loop_
_entity_poly.entity_id
_entity_poly.type
_entity_poly.pdbx_seq_one_letter_code
_entity_poly.pdbx_strand_id
1 'polypeptide(L)'
;MFRKIPTGVGSMSHRQPIFKTSTVTINKNVEAKVFEIYHLFTSIQHHAQTIMLELRRDKHLEYLTKGLRQLGPSFCVLDAKCCFSEFSISNEVVAGLARQMLTRLSLLRDPEGGYAGEPGQMAHLATTYAAVNSVITLGSQRVLSTINRDKMHTFLLRLKQPSGAFRMHDAGEIDVRACYAAISLSDI
;
A
#
# COMPACT_ATOMS: atom_id res chain seq x y z
N MET A 1 -0.51 -16.92 42.83
CA MET A 1 0.79 -17.51 42.40
C MET A 1 1.14 -16.92 41.04
N PHE A 2 1.70 -15.71 41.03
CA PHE A 2 2.01 -14.99 39.79
C PHE A 2 3.31 -15.55 39.19
N ARG A 3 3.23 -16.09 37.96
CA ARG A 3 4.40 -16.54 37.21
C ARG A 3 5.31 -15.35 36.93
N LYS A 4 6.57 -15.43 37.36
CA LYS A 4 7.64 -14.49 37.00
C LYS A 4 7.77 -14.44 35.47
N ILE A 5 7.71 -13.24 34.90
CA ILE A 5 8.09 -12.98 33.52
C ILE A 5 9.64 -13.11 33.45
N PRO A 6 10.21 -13.91 32.54
CA PRO A 6 11.66 -14.06 32.44
C PRO A 6 12.31 -12.74 32.00
N THR A 7 13.24 -12.23 32.81
CA THR A 7 14.04 -11.01 32.56
C THR A 7 15.28 -11.29 31.70
N GLY A 8 15.22 -12.27 30.81
CA GLY A 8 16.31 -12.56 29.89
C GLY A 8 15.97 -12.01 28.51
N VAL A 9 16.81 -11.12 27.97
CA VAL A 9 16.90 -10.90 26.52
C VAL A 9 17.47 -12.19 25.94
N GLY A 10 16.62 -13.21 25.83
CA GLY A 10 16.97 -14.47 25.21
C GLY A 10 17.23 -14.20 23.75
N SER A 11 18.45 -14.46 23.29
CA SER A 11 18.73 -14.54 21.87
C SER A 11 17.78 -15.58 21.30
N MET A 12 16.77 -15.15 20.54
CA MET A 12 16.07 -16.03 19.61
C MET A 12 17.00 -16.34 18.44
N SER A 13 18.15 -16.94 18.76
CA SER A 13 19.10 -17.43 17.77
C SER A 13 18.47 -18.67 17.15
N HIS A 14 17.93 -18.53 15.93
CA HIS A 14 17.70 -19.68 15.07
C HIS A 14 18.98 -20.53 15.07
N ARG A 15 18.86 -21.86 15.23
CA ARG A 15 20.01 -22.79 15.16
C ARG A 15 20.86 -22.37 13.96
N GLN A 16 22.13 -22.06 14.20
CA GLN A 16 22.99 -21.57 13.13
C GLN A 16 23.06 -22.67 12.05
N PRO A 17 22.60 -22.40 10.83
CA PRO A 17 22.69 -23.38 9.77
C PRO A 17 24.16 -23.67 9.49
N ILE A 18 24.45 -24.96 9.27
CA ILE A 18 25.82 -25.48 9.03
C ILE A 18 26.46 -24.81 7.81
N PHE A 19 25.65 -24.33 6.86
CA PHE A 19 26.09 -23.68 5.63
C PHE A 19 25.75 -22.20 5.60
N LYS A 20 26.75 -21.36 5.28
CA LYS A 20 26.57 -19.94 5.05
C LYS A 20 26.07 -19.71 3.63
N THR A 21 24.83 -19.23 3.51
CA THR A 21 24.23 -18.83 2.23
C THR A 21 24.00 -17.30 2.19
N SER A 22 23.64 -16.77 1.03
CA SER A 22 23.23 -15.37 0.88
C SER A 22 22.03 -15.04 1.79
N THR A 23 21.02 -15.92 1.85
CA THR A 23 19.85 -15.79 2.74
C THR A 23 20.26 -15.69 4.21
N VAL A 24 21.14 -16.58 4.67
CA VAL A 24 21.63 -16.56 6.06
C VAL A 24 22.39 -15.27 6.36
N THR A 25 23.18 -14.80 5.40
CA THR A 25 23.97 -13.57 5.56
C THR A 25 23.06 -12.33 5.66
N ILE A 26 22.08 -12.21 4.76
CA ILE A 26 21.12 -11.10 4.78
C ILE A 26 20.30 -11.13 6.07
N ASN A 27 19.78 -12.30 6.46
CA ASN A 27 18.98 -12.45 7.67
C ASN A 27 19.77 -12.03 8.93
N LYS A 28 21.02 -12.49 9.07
CA LYS A 28 21.89 -12.10 10.19
C LYS A 28 22.19 -10.60 10.22
N ASN A 29 22.38 -9.97 9.07
CA ASN A 29 22.61 -8.53 9.00
C ASN A 29 21.37 -7.72 9.46
N VAL A 30 20.17 -8.19 9.12
CA VAL A 30 18.91 -7.59 9.58
C VAL A 30 18.73 -7.82 11.08
N GLU A 31 18.93 -9.05 11.56
CA GLU A 31 18.88 -9.39 12.98
C GLU A 31 19.81 -8.51 13.82
N ALA A 32 21.06 -8.31 13.37
CA ALA A 32 22.02 -7.44 14.05
C ALA A 32 21.52 -6.01 14.19
N LYS A 33 21.03 -5.39 13.10
CA LYS A 33 20.49 -4.02 13.12
C LYS A 33 19.26 -3.89 14.02
N VAL A 34 18.36 -4.87 13.97
CA VAL A 34 17.16 -4.88 14.81
C VAL A 34 17.55 -5.05 16.28
N PHE A 35 18.51 -5.93 16.58
CA PHE A 35 19.00 -6.14 17.94
C PHE A 35 19.63 -4.87 18.52
N GLU A 36 20.38 -4.10 17.72
CA GLU A 36 20.90 -2.79 18.13
C GLU A 36 19.78 -1.83 18.53
N ILE A 37 18.69 -1.75 17.75
CA ILE A 37 17.52 -0.92 18.06
C ILE A 37 16.88 -1.35 19.39
N TYR A 38 16.68 -2.66 19.60
CA TYR A 38 16.13 -3.17 20.86
C TYR A 38 17.07 -2.95 22.04
N HIS A 39 18.38 -3.02 21.82
CA HIS A 39 19.35 -2.81 22.88
C HIS A 39 19.36 -1.33 23.32
N LEU A 40 19.33 -0.40 22.36
CA LEU A 40 19.14 1.02 22.64
C LEU A 40 17.84 1.25 23.41
N PHE A 41 16.73 0.66 22.98
CA PHE A 41 15.44 0.77 23.66
C PHE A 41 15.46 0.24 25.10
N THR A 42 16.05 -0.92 25.34
CA THR A 42 16.10 -1.54 26.67
C THR A 42 17.07 -0.84 27.63
N SER A 43 18.05 -0.10 27.09
CA SER A 43 19.04 0.64 27.88
C SER A 43 18.56 1.98 28.44
N ILE A 44 17.45 2.53 27.95
CA ILE A 44 16.89 3.82 28.41
C ILE A 44 15.84 3.63 29.52
N GLN A 45 15.58 4.69 30.29
CA GLN A 45 14.58 4.69 31.38
C GLN A 45 13.16 4.41 30.88
N HIS A 46 12.33 3.75 31.70
CA HIS A 46 10.95 3.35 31.34
C HIS A 46 10.07 4.51 30.83
N HIS A 47 10.21 5.71 31.40
CA HIS A 47 9.47 6.88 30.92
C HIS A 47 9.89 7.28 29.49
N ALA A 48 11.19 7.29 29.21
CA ALA A 48 11.72 7.53 27.87
C ALA A 48 11.33 6.42 26.88
N GLN A 49 11.24 5.16 27.32
CA GLN A 49 10.73 4.05 26.51
C GLN A 49 9.28 4.30 26.08
N THR A 50 8.44 4.79 27.00
CA THR A 50 7.03 5.10 26.73
C THR A 50 6.90 6.17 25.65
N ILE A 51 7.70 7.26 25.76
CA ILE A 51 7.73 8.33 24.75
C ILE A 51 8.24 7.81 23.40
N MET A 52 9.23 6.90 23.40
CA MET A 52 9.81 6.38 22.16
C MET A 52 8.84 5.49 21.38
N LEU A 53 7.95 4.77 22.08
CA LEU A 53 6.90 3.95 21.48
C LEU A 53 5.66 4.74 21.07
N GLU A 54 5.56 6.01 21.47
CA GLU A 54 4.43 6.86 21.11
C GLU A 54 4.41 7.14 19.59
N LEU A 55 3.26 6.90 18.96
CA LEU A 55 3.07 7.18 17.54
C LEU A 55 3.08 8.70 17.31
N ARG A 56 4.09 9.19 16.59
CA ARG A 56 4.26 10.61 16.26
C ARG A 56 3.30 11.04 15.14
N ARG A 57 2.00 11.09 15.44
CA ARG A 57 0.93 11.36 14.46
C ARG A 57 1.18 12.61 13.63
N ASP A 58 1.63 13.71 14.24
CA ASP A 58 1.85 14.98 13.54
C ASP A 58 2.93 14.87 12.45
N LYS A 59 4.03 14.15 12.73
CA LYS A 59 5.11 13.93 11.75
C LYS A 59 4.63 13.05 10.59
N HIS A 60 3.80 12.05 10.88
CA HIS A 60 3.22 11.21 9.84
C HIS A 60 2.22 12.00 8.99
N LEU A 61 1.38 12.83 9.61
CA LEU A 61 0.43 13.70 8.91
C LEU A 61 1.15 14.69 7.99
N GLU A 62 2.20 15.34 8.48
CA GLU A 62 3.02 16.26 7.70
C GLU A 62 3.65 15.57 6.48
N TYR A 63 4.28 14.40 6.70
CA TYR A 63 4.88 13.60 5.64
C TYR A 63 3.87 13.21 4.55
N LEU A 64 2.71 12.70 4.96
CA LEU A 64 1.65 12.26 4.03
C LEU A 64 1.04 13.44 3.27
N THR A 65 0.76 14.56 3.95
CA THR A 65 0.20 15.76 3.32
C THR A 65 1.15 16.35 2.28
N LYS A 66 2.46 16.32 2.55
CA LYS A 66 3.47 16.76 1.58
C LYS A 66 3.51 15.84 0.36
N GLY A 67 3.55 14.53 0.57
CA GLY A 67 3.58 13.53 -0.51
C GLY A 67 2.34 13.58 -1.41
N LEU A 68 1.17 13.81 -0.82
CA LEU A 68 -0.09 13.96 -1.57
C LEU A 68 -0.15 15.19 -2.48
N ARG A 69 0.55 16.26 -2.11
CA ARG A 69 0.56 17.50 -2.91
C ARG A 69 1.54 17.40 -4.06
N GLN A 70 2.75 16.92 -3.76
CA GLN A 70 3.81 16.80 -4.75
C GLN A 70 4.85 15.78 -4.31
N LEU A 71 5.15 14.83 -5.21
CA LEU A 71 6.30 13.95 -5.09
C LEU A 71 7.53 14.57 -5.76
N GLY A 72 8.71 14.35 -5.17
CA GLY A 72 9.97 14.83 -5.74
C GLY A 72 10.38 14.04 -6.99
N PRO A 73 11.34 14.54 -7.80
CA PRO A 73 11.78 13.88 -9.03
C PRO A 73 12.30 12.44 -8.85
N SER A 74 12.80 12.10 -7.67
CA SER A 74 13.26 10.75 -7.33
C SER A 74 12.15 9.69 -7.34
N PHE A 75 10.88 10.10 -7.44
CA PHE A 75 9.72 9.21 -7.49
C PHE A 75 9.27 8.86 -8.92
N CYS A 76 10.02 9.25 -9.97
CA CYS A 76 9.64 8.95 -11.37
C CYS A 76 9.41 7.45 -11.66
N VAL A 77 10.06 6.56 -10.91
CA VAL A 77 9.83 5.10 -11.00
C VAL A 77 8.42 4.67 -10.56
N LEU A 78 7.67 5.56 -9.88
CA LEU A 78 6.29 5.37 -9.48
C LEU A 78 5.29 6.05 -10.41
N ASP A 79 5.71 6.66 -11.51
CA ASP A 79 4.79 7.35 -12.42
C ASP A 79 3.68 6.40 -12.89
N ALA A 80 4.00 5.16 -13.30
CA ALA A 80 2.98 4.16 -13.65
C ALA A 80 2.11 3.65 -12.47
N LYS A 81 2.38 4.12 -11.24
CA LYS A 81 1.74 3.69 -9.99
C LYS A 81 1.30 4.89 -9.13
N CYS A 82 1.16 6.10 -9.69
CA CYS A 82 0.78 7.28 -8.90
C CYS A 82 -0.55 7.10 -8.15
N CYS A 83 -1.49 6.32 -8.70
CA CYS A 83 -2.70 5.86 -8.00
C CYS A 83 -2.47 5.04 -6.72
N PHE A 84 -1.28 4.49 -6.47
CA PHE A 84 -0.99 3.70 -5.26
C PHE A 84 -0.30 4.49 -4.17
N SER A 85 0.67 5.33 -4.53
CA SER A 85 1.46 6.12 -3.56
C SER A 85 0.63 7.19 -2.88
N GLU A 86 -0.37 7.74 -3.57
CA GLU A 86 -1.21 8.81 -3.04
C GLU A 86 -2.33 8.32 -2.10
N PHE A 87 -2.61 7.01 -1.98
CA PHE A 87 -3.92 6.59 -1.45
C PHE A 87 -3.92 5.63 -0.25
N SER A 88 -2.76 5.35 0.37
CA SER A 88 -2.69 4.62 1.65
C SER A 88 -2.87 5.51 2.88
N ILE A 89 -3.84 6.45 2.86
CA ILE A 89 -3.86 7.59 3.79
C ILE A 89 -5.15 7.63 4.62
N SER A 90 -5.00 7.98 5.91
CA SER A 90 -6.06 8.11 6.92
C SER A 90 -7.16 9.10 6.53
N ASN A 91 -8.42 8.78 6.88
CA ASN A 91 -9.64 9.55 6.60
C ASN A 91 -9.56 11.05 6.97
N GLU A 92 -8.76 11.44 7.97
CA GLU A 92 -8.66 12.85 8.42
C GLU A 92 -7.94 13.77 7.42
N VAL A 93 -6.96 13.26 6.66
CA VAL A 93 -6.19 14.06 5.67
C VAL A 93 -7.00 14.28 4.39
N VAL A 94 -7.91 13.34 4.13
CA VAL A 94 -8.58 13.14 2.85
C VAL A 94 -9.64 14.20 2.57
N ALA A 95 -10.29 14.77 3.60
CA ALA A 95 -11.35 15.77 3.41
C ALA A 95 -10.86 17.07 2.71
N GLY A 96 -9.65 17.54 3.05
CA GLY A 96 -9.07 18.75 2.44
C GLY A 96 -8.58 18.56 1.01
N LEU A 97 -8.21 17.32 0.64
CA LEU A 97 -7.65 16.97 -0.66
C LEU A 97 -8.63 16.24 -1.59
N ALA A 98 -9.83 15.92 -1.11
CA ALA A 98 -10.88 15.22 -1.83
C ALA A 98 -11.08 15.73 -3.26
N ARG A 99 -11.20 17.05 -3.43
CA ARG A 99 -11.41 17.66 -4.75
C ARG A 99 -10.24 17.42 -5.70
N GLN A 100 -9.01 17.55 -5.23
CA GLN A 100 -7.80 17.35 -6.03
C GLN A 100 -7.67 15.89 -6.44
N MET A 101 -7.96 14.97 -5.51
CA MET A 101 -7.98 13.53 -5.79
C MET A 101 -9.03 13.19 -6.85
N LEU A 102 -10.25 13.72 -6.74
CA LEU A 102 -11.30 13.48 -7.74
C LEU A 102 -10.93 14.02 -9.12
N THR A 103 -10.32 15.21 -9.17
CA THR A 103 -9.79 15.78 -10.42
C THR A 103 -8.72 14.87 -11.01
N ARG A 104 -7.75 14.40 -10.22
CA ARG A 104 -6.72 13.45 -10.69
C ARG A 104 -7.37 12.16 -11.21
N LEU A 105 -8.22 11.51 -10.41
CA LEU A 105 -8.91 10.27 -10.79
C LEU A 105 -9.77 10.41 -12.06
N SER A 106 -10.33 11.59 -12.32
CA SER A 106 -11.06 11.84 -13.56
C SER A 106 -10.16 11.82 -14.81
N LEU A 107 -8.89 12.23 -14.69
CA LEU A 107 -7.91 12.20 -15.76
C LEU A 107 -7.34 10.80 -16.01
N LEU A 108 -7.41 9.92 -15.02
CA LEU A 108 -6.87 8.57 -15.06
C LEU A 108 -7.88 7.54 -15.56
N ARG A 109 -9.13 7.93 -15.77
CA ARG A 109 -10.19 7.02 -16.20
C ARG A 109 -10.00 6.63 -17.66
N ASP A 110 -10.06 5.34 -17.92
CA ASP A 110 -10.04 4.83 -19.28
C ASP A 110 -11.46 4.82 -19.87
N PRO A 111 -11.66 5.29 -21.12
CA PRO A 111 -12.97 5.26 -21.79
C PRO A 111 -13.59 3.86 -21.89
N GLU A 112 -12.76 2.82 -21.92
CA GLU A 112 -13.17 1.42 -22.01
C GLU A 112 -13.28 0.74 -20.62
N GLY A 113 -13.06 1.50 -19.55
CA GLY A 113 -13.24 1.07 -18.17
C GLY A 113 -11.93 0.83 -17.41
N GLY A 114 -12.01 0.98 -16.09
CA GLY A 114 -10.84 0.97 -15.22
C GLY A 114 -10.13 2.32 -15.10
N TYR A 115 -9.00 2.32 -14.41
CA TYR A 115 -8.15 3.49 -14.20
C TYR A 115 -6.69 3.17 -14.51
N ALA A 116 -6.00 4.13 -15.08
CA ALA A 116 -4.58 4.10 -15.39
C ALA A 116 -3.72 4.62 -14.23
N GLY A 117 -2.40 4.44 -14.34
CA GLY A 117 -1.43 5.00 -13.39
C GLY A 117 -1.25 6.52 -13.56
N GLU A 118 -1.15 6.97 -14.81
CA GLU A 118 -1.03 8.36 -15.23
C GLU A 118 -1.88 8.64 -16.48
N PRO A 119 -2.20 9.91 -16.79
CA PRO A 119 -2.97 10.26 -17.98
C PRO A 119 -2.27 9.77 -19.25
N GLY A 120 -3.03 9.11 -20.12
CA GLY A 120 -2.53 8.54 -21.37
C GLY A 120 -1.90 7.14 -21.24
N GLN A 121 -1.80 6.59 -20.04
CA GLN A 121 -1.50 5.16 -19.86
C GLN A 121 -2.76 4.31 -19.98
N MET A 122 -2.59 3.01 -20.24
CA MET A 122 -3.70 2.06 -20.29
C MET A 122 -4.26 1.78 -18.88
N ALA A 123 -5.54 1.42 -18.82
CA ALA A 123 -6.12 0.89 -17.58
C ALA A 123 -5.41 -0.38 -17.10
N HIS A 124 -5.29 -0.49 -15.78
CA HIS A 124 -4.61 -1.60 -15.13
C HIS A 124 -5.35 -1.97 -13.83
N LEU A 125 -5.52 -3.26 -13.53
CA LEU A 125 -6.26 -3.75 -12.36
C LEU A 125 -5.72 -3.20 -11.05
N ALA A 126 -4.40 -3.16 -10.93
CA ALA A 126 -3.74 -2.56 -9.77
C ALA A 126 -4.21 -1.11 -9.54
N THR A 127 -4.03 -0.22 -10.52
CA THR A 127 -4.37 1.20 -10.39
C THR A 127 -5.88 1.42 -10.29
N THR A 128 -6.66 0.56 -10.94
CA THR A 128 -8.12 0.52 -10.82
C THR A 128 -8.56 0.20 -9.39
N TYR A 129 -8.00 -0.85 -8.78
CA TYR A 129 -8.25 -1.23 -7.39
C TYR A 129 -7.89 -0.09 -6.43
N ALA A 130 -6.72 0.52 -6.62
CA ALA A 130 -6.30 1.65 -5.81
C ALA A 130 -7.26 2.84 -5.94
N ALA A 131 -7.57 3.26 -7.18
CA ALA A 131 -8.49 4.35 -7.48
C ALA A 131 -9.88 4.16 -6.85
N VAL A 132 -10.45 2.95 -6.95
CA VAL A 132 -11.75 2.64 -6.37
C VAL A 132 -11.70 2.71 -4.85
N ASN A 133 -10.67 2.14 -4.21
CA ASN A 133 -10.50 2.26 -2.75
C ASN A 133 -10.37 3.71 -2.30
N SER A 134 -9.73 4.57 -3.09
CA SER A 134 -9.66 6.01 -2.84
C SER A 134 -11.03 6.68 -2.85
N VAL A 135 -11.83 6.36 -3.86
CA VAL A 135 -13.21 6.85 -3.99
C VAL A 135 -14.06 6.36 -2.81
N ILE A 136 -13.92 5.10 -2.40
CA ILE A 136 -14.63 4.53 -1.25
C ILE A 136 -14.19 5.21 0.06
N THR A 137 -12.90 5.45 0.24
CA THR A 137 -12.34 6.13 1.42
C THR A 137 -12.85 7.58 1.52
N LEU A 138 -13.09 8.25 0.40
CA LEU A 138 -13.73 9.57 0.35
C LEU A 138 -15.22 9.55 0.76
N GLY A 139 -15.89 8.40 0.65
CA GLY A 139 -17.15 8.06 1.34
C GLY A 139 -18.42 8.80 0.94
N SER A 140 -18.37 9.89 0.16
CA SER A 140 -19.59 10.62 -0.21
C SER A 140 -20.31 9.97 -1.39
N GLN A 141 -21.65 9.94 -1.36
CA GLN A 141 -22.47 9.34 -2.43
C GLN A 141 -22.17 9.93 -3.82
N ARG A 142 -21.96 11.25 -3.89
CA ARG A 142 -21.57 11.95 -5.12
C ARG A 142 -20.24 11.45 -5.69
N VAL A 143 -19.32 11.01 -4.82
CA VAL A 143 -18.02 10.49 -5.22
C VAL A 143 -18.14 9.04 -5.69
N LEU A 144 -18.91 8.22 -4.97
CA LEU A 144 -19.20 6.84 -5.39
C LEU A 144 -19.90 6.78 -6.75
N SER A 145 -20.83 7.71 -7.04
CA SER A 145 -21.52 7.78 -8.34
C SER A 145 -20.59 8.13 -9.51
N THR A 146 -19.33 8.51 -9.25
CA THR A 146 -18.36 8.75 -10.33
C THR A 146 -17.85 7.46 -10.96
N ILE A 147 -17.96 6.31 -10.28
CA ILE A 147 -17.51 5.02 -10.82
C ILE A 147 -18.54 4.51 -11.84
N ASN A 148 -18.10 4.31 -13.08
CA ASN A 148 -18.93 3.70 -14.11
C ASN A 148 -18.87 2.17 -13.97
N ARG A 149 -19.92 1.59 -13.38
CA ARG A 149 -20.02 0.15 -13.09
C ARG A 149 -20.11 -0.70 -14.35
N ASP A 150 -20.82 -0.23 -15.38
CA ASP A 150 -20.97 -0.97 -16.64
C ASP A 150 -19.63 -1.09 -17.39
N LYS A 151 -18.87 0.01 -17.42
CA LYS A 151 -17.51 0.03 -17.98
C LYS A 151 -16.54 -0.76 -17.12
N MET A 152 -16.66 -0.73 -15.79
CA MET A 152 -15.86 -1.57 -14.90
C MET A 152 -16.09 -3.05 -15.19
N HIS A 153 -17.36 -3.48 -15.26
CA HIS A 153 -17.72 -4.85 -15.59
C HIS A 153 -17.15 -5.29 -16.95
N THR A 154 -17.29 -4.43 -17.97
CA THR A 154 -16.72 -4.68 -19.31
C THR A 154 -15.19 -4.85 -19.26
N PHE A 155 -14.50 -3.99 -18.52
CA PHE A 155 -13.06 -4.07 -18.30
C PHE A 155 -12.66 -5.38 -17.61
N LEU A 156 -13.35 -5.77 -16.52
CA LEU A 156 -13.06 -7.02 -15.81
C LEU A 156 -13.29 -8.25 -16.70
N LEU A 157 -14.36 -8.27 -17.49
CA LEU A 157 -14.63 -9.36 -18.43
C LEU A 157 -13.57 -9.45 -19.53
N ARG A 158 -13.07 -8.32 -20.04
CA ARG A 158 -11.99 -8.30 -21.03
C ARG A 158 -10.70 -8.95 -20.50
N LEU A 159 -10.43 -8.78 -19.22
CA LEU A 159 -9.24 -9.33 -18.57
C LEU A 159 -9.39 -10.79 -18.11
N LYS A 160 -10.64 -11.29 -18.03
CA LYS A 160 -10.94 -12.67 -17.63
C LYS A 160 -10.35 -13.67 -18.62
N GLN A 161 -9.68 -14.69 -18.11
CA GLN A 161 -9.11 -15.79 -18.89
C GLN A 161 -9.98 -17.04 -18.80
N PRO A 162 -9.99 -17.91 -19.84
CA PRO A 162 -10.70 -19.19 -19.83
C PRO A 162 -10.31 -20.12 -18.68
N SER A 163 -9.06 -20.00 -18.19
CA SER A 163 -8.58 -20.76 -17.03
C SER A 163 -9.21 -20.35 -15.69
N GLY A 164 -9.99 -19.26 -15.67
CA GLY A 164 -10.52 -18.68 -14.45
C GLY A 164 -9.64 -17.55 -13.87
N ALA A 165 -8.42 -17.39 -14.35
CA ALA A 165 -7.54 -16.29 -13.92
C ALA A 165 -7.93 -14.94 -14.55
N PHE A 166 -7.30 -13.86 -14.10
CA PHE A 166 -7.40 -12.52 -14.70
C PHE A 166 -6.01 -12.03 -15.09
N ARG A 167 -5.94 -11.22 -16.16
CA ARG A 167 -4.74 -10.43 -16.51
C ARG A 167 -4.74 -9.12 -15.74
N MET A 168 -3.57 -8.56 -15.44
CA MET A 168 -3.48 -7.24 -14.81
C MET A 168 -3.90 -6.09 -15.73
N HIS A 169 -3.67 -6.22 -17.03
CA HIS A 169 -4.08 -5.27 -18.07
C HIS A 169 -4.07 -5.98 -19.43
N ASP A 170 -4.41 -5.28 -20.52
CA ASP A 170 -4.35 -5.84 -21.87
C ASP A 170 -2.90 -6.28 -22.19
N ALA A 171 -2.75 -7.55 -22.59
CA ALA A 171 -1.45 -8.25 -22.78
C ALA A 171 -0.53 -8.31 -21.53
N GLY A 172 -1.06 -7.99 -20.35
CA GLY A 172 -0.32 -8.02 -19.09
C GLY A 172 -0.14 -9.42 -18.50
N GLU A 173 0.55 -9.47 -17.36
CA GLU A 173 0.80 -10.69 -16.62
C GLU A 173 -0.48 -11.26 -15.98
N ILE A 174 -0.41 -12.56 -15.66
CA ILE A 174 -1.47 -13.29 -14.96
C ILE A 174 -0.88 -13.80 -13.66
N ASP A 175 -1.39 -13.32 -12.54
CA ASP A 175 -1.09 -13.84 -11.22
C ASP A 175 -2.23 -13.54 -10.23
N VAL A 176 -2.07 -14.00 -8.99
CA VAL A 176 -3.10 -13.91 -7.95
C VAL A 176 -3.51 -12.48 -7.58
N ARG A 177 -2.66 -11.47 -7.83
CA ARG A 177 -2.99 -10.06 -7.59
C ARG A 177 -4.13 -9.61 -8.49
N ALA A 178 -4.13 -10.07 -9.74
CA ALA A 178 -5.19 -9.78 -10.70
C ALA A 178 -6.53 -10.36 -10.22
N CYS A 179 -6.51 -11.61 -9.75
CA CYS A 179 -7.72 -12.26 -9.22
C CYS A 179 -8.27 -11.52 -8.00
N TYR A 180 -7.41 -11.17 -7.04
CA TYR A 180 -7.83 -10.41 -5.86
C TYR A 180 -8.44 -9.06 -6.23
N ALA A 181 -7.74 -8.29 -7.10
CA ALA A 181 -8.22 -6.98 -7.53
C ALA A 181 -9.56 -7.10 -8.28
N ALA A 182 -9.68 -8.05 -9.21
CA ALA A 182 -10.89 -8.25 -10.00
C ALA A 182 -12.10 -8.62 -9.13
N ILE A 183 -11.92 -9.51 -8.15
CA ILE A 183 -13.00 -9.89 -7.21
C ILE A 183 -13.37 -8.70 -6.33
N SER A 184 -12.39 -7.99 -5.78
CA SER A 184 -12.69 -6.80 -4.97
C SER A 184 -13.42 -5.71 -5.76
N LEU A 185 -13.19 -5.64 -7.08
CA LEU A 185 -13.82 -4.69 -7.99
C LEU A 185 -15.15 -5.19 -8.58
N SER A 186 -15.48 -6.47 -8.45
CA SER A 186 -16.79 -6.98 -8.88
C SER A 186 -17.89 -6.71 -7.87
N ASP A 187 -17.51 -6.53 -6.60
CA ASP A 187 -18.44 -6.37 -5.47
C ASP A 187 -18.81 -4.90 -5.20
N ILE A 188 -18.24 -3.96 -5.97
CA ILE A 188 -18.55 -2.52 -5.81
C ILE A 188 -19.86 -2.14 -6.44
#